data_AF-A0A9D1KKS5-F1
#
_entry.id   AF-A0A9D1KKS5-F1
#
_cell.length_a   1.000
_cell.length_b   1.000
_cell.length_c   1.000
_cell.angle_alpha   90.00
_cell.angle_beta   90.00
_cell.angle_gamma   90.00
#
_symmetry.space_group_name_H-M   'P 1'
#
loop_
_entity.id
_entity.type
_entity.pdbx_description
1 polymer ?
#
loop_
_entity_poly.entity_id
_entity_poly.type
_entity_poly.pdbx_seq_one_letter_code
_entity_poly.pdbx_strand_id
1 'polypeptide(L)'
;MTTYQKFLKSGISLTAFGIMPVTDGDGFYPYFCTPKGASIIGRTGVDGVHYCFVRGFGETVFVVMPMNEPNEYVKPVAECFSDFLSLLAACRDEALVEDAGVISAQAFADRLKDISDPEIDVQIAQIKNKLNILPMLEPQKYVHDLQNGFDYSKIRFTDDYYDIDMNPSAQEPQEWEVYFKGGFCSLPHSGKSRTHAGKEIQIGESFELDGRRWLIPSVYVCPEGIVIDMISQTEMSIFNDFYNRYRSEIEGAKNLPDDKFDLIQSENPVITDVRAKLTVNGKSAKPKGMSGIIWIPEMESDSDCERVIKHYCLDSSKALNIQRLYFNWATKTKPRVLSSLEIEISVRPKTIRGKEFCVNKAGQSFEIENPLTGVIHTLTVNEFNKQQLGNSALMNNEYDIPENYISIDYTIFPEINTESVRIHDICQSDSPKKWIKHDAGASYLPEAKNDVSIGIIGGADGPTAIILGNKNHQICSSLHFEPRDSVTLRADFIDSNQPSISKNLINQRTKI
;
A
#
# COMPACT_ATOMS: atom_id res chain seq x y z
N MET A 1 31.62 0.98 -15.07
CA MET A 1 31.47 1.95 -16.17
C MET A 1 30.51 1.33 -17.16
N THR A 2 29.35 1.94 -17.36
CA THR A 2 28.25 1.39 -18.17
C THR A 2 28.61 1.33 -19.65
N THR A 3 27.91 0.52 -20.44
CA THR A 3 28.13 0.46 -21.90
C THR A 3 27.86 1.81 -22.55
N TYR A 4 26.84 2.55 -22.08
CA TYR A 4 26.56 3.92 -22.52
C TYR A 4 27.73 4.88 -22.27
N GLN A 5 28.35 4.84 -21.08
CA GLN A 5 29.52 5.65 -20.79
C GLN A 5 30.72 5.29 -21.69
N LYS A 6 30.90 4.00 -22.03
CA LYS A 6 31.97 3.56 -22.95
C LYS A 6 31.70 4.07 -24.36
N PHE A 7 30.45 4.00 -24.81
CA PHE A 7 30.00 4.54 -26.08
C PHE A 7 30.29 6.04 -26.18
N LEU A 8 29.91 6.85 -25.19
CA LEU A 8 30.20 8.30 -25.19
C LEU A 8 31.70 8.61 -25.31
N LYS A 9 32.59 7.80 -24.72
CA LYS A 9 34.05 7.98 -24.84
C LYS A 9 34.64 7.44 -26.14
N SER A 10 33.92 6.58 -26.85
CA SER A 10 34.41 5.89 -28.06
C SER A 10 34.41 6.78 -29.31
N GLY A 11 33.64 7.87 -29.31
CA GLY A 11 33.45 8.76 -30.45
C GLY A 11 32.67 8.12 -31.62
N ILE A 12 31.96 7.02 -31.37
CA ILE A 12 31.05 6.41 -32.37
C ILE A 12 29.84 7.34 -32.55
N SER A 13 29.43 7.55 -33.80
CA SER A 13 28.22 8.31 -34.13
C SER A 13 27.08 7.35 -34.48
N LEU A 14 25.89 7.60 -33.97
CA LEU A 14 24.68 6.84 -34.34
C LEU A 14 23.93 7.46 -35.54
N THR A 15 24.41 8.57 -36.09
CA THR A 15 23.71 9.30 -37.17
C THR A 15 23.60 8.50 -38.46
N ALA A 16 24.52 7.56 -38.72
CA ALA A 16 24.40 6.63 -39.85
C ALA A 16 23.24 5.64 -39.69
N PHE A 17 22.81 5.38 -38.46
CA PHE A 17 21.58 4.67 -38.13
C PHE A 17 20.45 5.67 -37.81
N GLY A 18 20.44 6.85 -38.46
CA GLY A 18 19.43 7.90 -38.31
C GLY A 18 19.25 8.56 -36.94
N ILE A 19 20.02 8.17 -35.91
CA ILE A 19 19.95 8.78 -34.57
C ILE A 19 20.95 9.93 -34.44
N MET A 20 20.42 11.14 -34.38
CA MET A 20 21.18 12.36 -34.13
C MET A 20 21.40 12.62 -32.63
N PRO A 21 22.55 13.19 -32.24
CA PRO A 21 22.77 13.65 -30.88
C PRO A 21 21.82 14.81 -30.54
N VAL A 22 21.52 14.96 -29.26
CA VAL A 22 20.83 16.14 -28.71
C VAL A 22 21.90 17.03 -28.09
N THR A 23 22.13 18.22 -28.64
CA THR A 23 23.10 19.19 -28.09
C THR A 23 22.40 20.38 -27.45
N ASP A 24 23.04 20.95 -26.43
CA ASP A 24 22.54 22.14 -25.75
C ASP A 24 22.42 23.30 -26.74
N GLY A 25 21.19 23.77 -26.98
CA GLY A 25 20.87 24.85 -27.93
C GLY A 25 20.08 24.43 -29.17
N ASP A 26 19.88 23.13 -29.39
CA ASP A 26 19.13 22.58 -30.54
C ASP A 26 17.60 22.79 -30.49
N GLY A 27 17.09 23.42 -29.42
CA GLY A 27 15.65 23.65 -29.22
C GLY A 27 14.82 22.37 -29.11
N PHE A 28 15.45 21.22 -28.82
CA PHE A 28 14.72 19.98 -28.56
C PHE A 28 14.05 20.05 -27.19
N TYR A 29 12.72 20.04 -27.19
CA TYR A 29 11.92 19.97 -25.98
C TYR A 29 11.29 18.58 -25.88
N PRO A 30 11.33 17.93 -24.70
CA PRO A 30 10.54 16.74 -24.43
C PRO A 30 9.08 16.95 -24.82
N TYR A 31 8.47 15.95 -25.46
CA TYR A 31 7.06 16.01 -25.87
C TYR A 31 6.16 15.66 -24.69
N PHE A 32 4.86 15.96 -24.81
CA PHE A 32 3.86 15.65 -23.78
C PHE A 32 3.90 14.18 -23.32
N CYS A 33 4.26 13.26 -24.23
CA CYS A 33 4.38 11.82 -23.97
C CYS A 33 5.79 11.35 -23.60
N THR A 34 6.75 12.25 -23.38
CA THR A 34 8.07 11.85 -22.87
C THR A 34 7.94 11.45 -21.38
N PRO A 35 8.42 10.25 -20.99
CA PRO A 35 8.32 9.79 -19.61
C PRO A 35 8.99 10.73 -18.60
N LYS A 36 8.42 10.80 -17.39
CA LYS A 36 8.96 11.59 -16.29
C LYS A 36 10.33 11.05 -15.87
N GLY A 37 11.31 11.94 -15.81
CA GLY A 37 12.70 11.55 -15.49
C GLY A 37 13.44 10.87 -16.64
N ALA A 38 12.99 11.06 -17.88
CA ALA A 38 13.70 10.58 -19.06
C ALA A 38 15.05 11.30 -19.25
N SER A 39 16.07 10.54 -19.64
CA SER A 39 17.37 11.03 -20.11
C SER A 39 17.51 10.69 -21.58
N ILE A 40 17.44 11.70 -22.44
CA ILE A 40 17.46 11.53 -23.89
C ILE A 40 18.85 11.09 -24.36
N ILE A 41 18.90 10.06 -25.20
CA ILE A 41 20.14 9.52 -25.78
C ILE A 41 20.33 9.93 -27.24
N GLY A 42 19.24 10.25 -27.95
CA GLY A 42 19.27 10.70 -29.35
C GLY A 42 17.87 10.87 -29.94
N ARG A 43 17.80 11.48 -31.12
CA ARG A 43 16.54 11.80 -31.84
C ARG A 43 16.66 11.48 -33.33
N THR A 44 15.56 11.17 -34.01
CA THR A 44 15.58 10.87 -35.46
C THR A 44 15.44 12.12 -36.33
N GLY A 45 14.98 13.24 -35.73
CA GLY A 45 14.76 14.51 -36.44
C GLY A 45 13.41 14.60 -37.17
N VAL A 46 12.62 13.53 -37.14
CA VAL A 46 11.28 13.44 -37.72
C VAL A 46 10.27 13.25 -36.59
N ASP A 47 9.15 13.96 -36.66
CA ASP A 47 7.96 13.76 -35.81
C ASP A 47 8.20 13.75 -34.28
N GLY A 48 9.32 14.32 -33.85
CA GLY A 48 9.71 14.34 -32.45
C GLY A 48 10.16 12.99 -31.89
N VAL A 49 10.40 11.97 -32.72
CA VAL A 49 10.80 10.65 -32.28
C VAL A 49 12.18 10.70 -31.63
N HIS A 50 12.29 10.13 -30.43
CA HIS A 50 13.52 10.14 -29.65
C HIS A 50 13.68 8.90 -28.78
N TYR A 51 14.92 8.58 -28.48
CA TYR A 51 15.28 7.47 -27.60
C TYR A 51 15.74 8.01 -26.25
N CYS A 52 15.38 7.32 -25.17
CA CYS A 52 15.75 7.73 -23.82
C CYS A 52 15.90 6.55 -22.84
N PHE A 53 16.63 6.80 -21.76
CA PHE A 53 16.50 6.02 -20.52
C PHE A 53 15.42 6.63 -19.65
N VAL A 54 14.69 5.82 -18.89
CA VAL A 54 13.71 6.28 -17.90
C VAL A 54 14.19 5.91 -16.50
N ARG A 55 14.20 6.88 -15.59
CA ARG A 55 14.60 6.66 -14.20
C ARG A 55 13.75 5.55 -13.57
N GLY A 56 14.40 4.56 -12.96
CA GLY A 56 13.73 3.41 -12.33
C GLY A 56 13.71 2.14 -13.18
N PHE A 57 14.06 2.22 -14.47
CA PHE A 57 14.09 1.09 -15.40
C PHE A 57 15.52 0.62 -15.77
N GLY A 58 16.50 0.87 -14.92
CA GLY A 58 17.89 0.45 -15.17
C GLY A 58 18.48 1.07 -16.44
N GLU A 59 18.98 0.22 -17.34
CA GLU A 59 19.54 0.63 -18.65
C GLU A 59 18.59 0.38 -19.83
N THR A 60 17.32 0.09 -19.57
CA THR A 60 16.32 -0.13 -20.63
C THR A 60 16.23 1.11 -21.51
N VAL A 61 16.35 0.90 -22.82
CA VAL A 61 16.20 1.94 -23.84
C VAL A 61 14.75 1.93 -24.32
N PHE A 62 14.13 3.10 -24.26
CA PHE A 62 12.78 3.34 -24.78
C PHE A 62 12.85 4.21 -26.03
N VAL A 63 11.95 3.95 -26.98
CA VAL A 63 11.61 4.88 -28.05
C VAL A 63 10.32 5.60 -27.68
N VAL A 64 10.29 6.92 -27.89
CA VAL A 64 9.14 7.78 -27.72
C VAL A 64 8.69 8.26 -29.10
N MET A 65 7.44 7.99 -29.45
CA MET A 65 6.82 8.22 -30.76
C MET A 65 5.57 9.10 -30.56
N PRO A 66 5.68 10.44 -30.62
CA PRO A 66 4.57 11.34 -30.32
C PRO A 66 3.36 11.22 -31.26
N MET A 67 3.57 10.72 -32.48
CA MET A 67 2.54 10.59 -33.51
C MET A 67 1.78 9.26 -33.48
N ASN A 68 2.10 8.35 -32.55
CA ASN A 68 1.41 7.06 -32.42
C ASN A 68 0.00 7.18 -31.81
N GLU A 69 -0.73 6.07 -31.88
CA GLU A 69 -2.03 5.95 -31.24
C GLU A 69 -1.94 6.15 -29.72
N PRO A 70 -3.03 6.61 -29.08
CA PRO A 70 -3.08 6.81 -27.63
C PRO A 70 -2.71 5.55 -26.87
N ASN A 71 -1.83 5.71 -25.88
CA ASN A 71 -1.22 4.64 -25.08
C ASN A 71 -0.14 3.80 -25.80
N GLU A 72 0.23 4.15 -27.04
CA GLU A 72 1.35 3.51 -27.77
C GLU A 72 2.55 4.44 -28.01
N TYR A 73 2.61 5.56 -27.29
CA TYR A 73 3.64 6.58 -27.46
C TYR A 73 5.03 6.13 -27.02
N VAL A 74 5.15 5.18 -26.10
CA VAL A 74 6.45 4.78 -25.54
C VAL A 74 6.56 3.27 -25.56
N LYS A 75 7.61 2.75 -26.20
CA LYS A 75 7.87 1.32 -26.30
C LYS A 75 9.30 0.99 -25.85
N PRO A 76 9.53 -0.04 -25.03
CA PRO A 76 10.87 -0.53 -24.80
C PRO A 76 11.41 -1.17 -26.08
N VAL A 77 12.66 -0.88 -26.41
CA VAL A 77 13.34 -1.45 -27.60
C VAL A 77 14.54 -2.29 -27.21
N ALA A 78 15.15 -2.07 -26.05
CA ALA A 78 16.25 -2.87 -25.55
C ALA A 78 16.30 -2.90 -24.02
N GLU A 79 16.62 -4.04 -23.41
CA GLU A 79 16.79 -4.18 -21.96
C GLU A 79 18.04 -3.45 -21.43
N CYS A 80 19.04 -3.27 -22.29
CA CYS A 80 20.23 -2.50 -21.97
C CYS A 80 20.79 -1.77 -23.19
N PHE A 81 21.68 -0.80 -22.96
CA PHE A 81 22.29 -0.04 -24.06
C PHE A 81 23.18 -0.89 -24.98
N SER A 82 23.73 -2.01 -24.49
CA SER A 82 24.50 -2.94 -25.33
C SER A 82 23.61 -3.63 -26.35
N ASP A 83 22.43 -4.07 -25.93
CA ASP A 83 21.44 -4.69 -26.81
C ASP A 83 20.91 -3.69 -27.82
N PHE A 84 20.75 -2.43 -27.42
CA PHE A 84 20.38 -1.35 -28.35
C PHE A 84 21.39 -1.16 -29.49
N LEU A 85 22.69 -1.13 -29.18
CA LEU A 85 23.74 -1.07 -30.22
C LEU A 85 23.78 -2.34 -31.07
N SER A 86 23.52 -3.51 -30.48
CA SER A 86 23.43 -4.79 -31.18
C SER A 86 22.23 -4.82 -32.14
N LEU A 87 21.10 -4.23 -31.75
CA LEU A 87 19.90 -4.05 -32.56
C LEU A 87 20.14 -3.09 -33.72
N LEU A 88 20.71 -1.90 -33.47
CA LEU A 88 21.05 -0.98 -34.56
C LEU A 88 21.99 -1.62 -35.57
N ALA A 89 22.97 -2.39 -35.11
CA ALA A 89 23.88 -3.12 -35.99
C ALA A 89 23.20 -4.24 -36.80
N ALA A 90 22.13 -4.85 -36.28
CA ALA A 90 21.36 -5.89 -36.97
C ALA A 90 20.30 -5.32 -37.92
N CYS A 91 19.56 -4.32 -37.46
CA CYS A 91 18.49 -3.66 -38.20
C CYS A 91 19.02 -2.66 -39.23
N ARG A 92 20.25 -2.16 -39.06
CA ARG A 92 20.92 -1.16 -39.91
C ARG A 92 20.25 0.21 -39.95
N ASP A 93 19.06 0.37 -39.38
CA ASP A 93 18.24 1.57 -39.40
C ASP A 93 17.40 1.58 -38.12
N GLU A 94 17.30 2.74 -37.47
CA GLU A 94 16.53 2.95 -36.26
C GLU A 94 15.02 2.84 -36.47
N ALA A 95 14.50 3.25 -37.62
CA ALA A 95 13.09 3.11 -37.96
C ALA A 95 12.70 1.63 -38.04
N LEU A 96 13.63 0.75 -38.48
CA LEU A 96 13.39 -0.69 -38.45
C LEU A 96 13.44 -1.27 -37.02
N VAL A 97 14.18 -0.66 -36.08
CA VAL A 97 14.14 -1.01 -34.65
C VAL A 97 12.80 -0.59 -34.02
N GLU A 98 12.32 0.61 -34.36
CA GLU A 98 11.01 1.13 -33.92
C GLU A 98 9.87 0.19 -34.34
N ASP A 99 9.85 -0.18 -35.63
CA ASP A 99 8.78 -0.97 -36.22
C ASP A 99 8.84 -2.47 -35.88
N ALA A 100 9.99 -2.97 -35.40
CA ALA A 100 10.28 -4.39 -35.20
C ALA A 100 9.21 -5.14 -34.40
N GLY A 101 8.61 -4.48 -33.40
CA GLY A 101 7.59 -5.08 -32.55
C GLY A 101 6.21 -5.25 -33.21
N VAL A 102 5.94 -4.52 -34.30
CA VAL A 102 4.59 -4.39 -34.88
C VAL A 102 4.49 -4.96 -36.30
N ILE A 103 5.54 -4.84 -37.11
CA ILE A 103 5.50 -5.27 -38.51
C ILE A 103 5.63 -6.80 -38.65
N SER A 104 5.09 -7.35 -39.76
CA SER A 104 5.21 -8.78 -40.04
C SER A 104 6.65 -9.21 -40.33
N ALA A 105 6.99 -10.48 -40.08
CA ALA A 105 8.33 -11.01 -40.37
C ALA A 105 8.76 -10.85 -41.83
N GLN A 106 7.80 -10.92 -42.77
CA GLN A 106 8.07 -10.69 -44.19
C GLN A 106 8.42 -9.22 -44.46
N ALA A 107 7.63 -8.28 -43.93
CA ALA A 107 7.89 -6.85 -44.07
C ALA A 107 9.22 -6.43 -43.43
N PHE A 108 9.55 -7.00 -42.27
CA PHE A 108 10.84 -6.77 -41.62
C PHE A 108 12.00 -7.25 -42.50
N ALA A 109 11.91 -8.47 -43.03
CA ALA A 109 12.95 -9.04 -43.89
C ALA A 109 13.11 -8.29 -45.22
N ASP A 110 12.04 -7.74 -45.77
CA ASP A 110 12.10 -6.99 -47.03
C ASP A 110 12.72 -5.60 -46.82
N ARG A 111 12.32 -4.85 -45.78
CA ARG A 111 12.96 -3.57 -45.44
C ARG A 111 14.44 -3.72 -45.12
N LEU A 112 14.83 -4.79 -44.43
CA LEU A 112 16.24 -5.04 -44.13
C LEU A 112 17.10 -5.22 -45.40
N LYS A 113 16.55 -5.79 -46.48
CA LYS A 113 17.28 -5.96 -47.75
C LYS A 113 17.47 -4.64 -48.49
N ASP A 114 16.54 -3.71 -48.33
CA ASP A 114 16.56 -2.42 -49.03
C ASP A 114 17.55 -1.43 -48.40
N ILE A 115 18.00 -1.67 -47.16
CA ILE A 115 18.96 -0.82 -46.45
C ILE A 115 20.40 -1.17 -46.87
N SER A 116 20.95 -0.36 -47.80
CA SER A 116 22.33 -0.48 -48.26
C SER A 116 23.04 0.87 -48.22
N ASP A 117 23.77 1.11 -47.13
CA ASP A 117 24.67 2.25 -46.98
C ASP A 117 26.03 1.76 -46.45
N PRO A 118 27.15 2.01 -47.16
CA PRO A 118 28.50 1.70 -46.69
C PRO A 118 28.88 2.41 -45.38
N GLU A 119 28.29 3.56 -45.06
CA GLU A 119 28.56 4.27 -43.81
C GLU A 119 28.07 3.49 -42.59
N ILE A 120 26.95 2.79 -42.72
CA ILE A 120 26.41 1.88 -41.70
C ILE A 120 27.43 0.77 -41.41
N ASP A 121 28.03 0.16 -42.44
CA ASP A 121 29.02 -0.91 -42.25
C ASP A 121 30.26 -0.44 -41.49
N VAL A 122 30.70 0.80 -41.74
CA VAL A 122 31.80 1.42 -40.99
C VAL A 122 31.43 1.57 -39.52
N GLN A 123 30.22 2.05 -39.21
CA GLN A 123 29.79 2.21 -37.81
C GLN A 123 29.62 0.85 -37.11
N ILE A 124 29.06 -0.16 -37.79
CA ILE A 124 28.96 -1.53 -37.26
C ILE A 124 30.36 -2.07 -36.93
N ALA A 125 31.35 -1.87 -37.81
CA ALA A 125 32.72 -2.28 -37.56
C ALA A 125 33.34 -1.53 -36.37
N GLN A 126 33.03 -0.24 -36.20
CA GLN A 126 33.50 0.52 -35.03
C GLN A 126 32.87 0.02 -33.72
N ILE A 127 31.56 -0.26 -33.71
CA ILE A 127 30.84 -0.85 -32.57
C ILE A 127 31.48 -2.17 -32.17
N LYS A 128 31.74 -3.05 -33.14
CA LYS A 128 32.42 -4.32 -32.91
C LYS A 128 33.84 -4.13 -32.34
N ASN A 129 34.65 -3.29 -32.97
CA ASN A 129 36.06 -3.16 -32.60
C ASN A 129 36.30 -2.41 -31.28
N LYS A 130 35.51 -1.36 -31.00
CA LYS A 130 35.69 -0.51 -29.82
C LYS A 130 34.89 -0.99 -28.61
N LEU A 131 33.73 -1.61 -28.82
CA LEU A 131 32.80 -1.99 -27.75
C LEU A 131 32.61 -3.50 -27.62
N ASN A 132 33.14 -4.31 -28.55
CA ASN A 132 32.97 -5.78 -28.59
C ASN A 132 31.50 -6.22 -28.65
N ILE A 133 30.69 -5.49 -29.42
CA ILE A 133 29.26 -5.76 -29.62
C ILE A 133 29.06 -6.26 -31.06
N LEU A 134 28.33 -7.37 -31.20
CA LEU A 134 28.01 -7.97 -32.49
C LEU A 134 26.54 -7.68 -32.86
N PRO A 135 26.17 -7.72 -34.15
CA PRO A 135 24.76 -7.66 -34.56
C PRO A 135 23.93 -8.76 -33.91
N MET A 136 22.73 -8.41 -33.46
CA MET A 136 21.77 -9.32 -32.86
C MET A 136 21.27 -10.37 -33.89
N LEU A 137 21.08 -11.62 -33.44
CA LEU A 137 20.67 -12.73 -34.32
C LEU A 137 19.18 -12.70 -34.67
N GLU A 138 18.31 -12.51 -33.67
CA GLU A 138 16.85 -12.48 -33.86
C GLU A 138 16.29 -11.11 -33.40
N PRO A 139 16.66 -9.99 -34.06
CA PRO A 139 16.34 -8.64 -33.60
C PRO A 139 14.83 -8.40 -33.47
N GLN A 140 14.04 -8.86 -34.45
CA GLN A 140 12.60 -8.67 -34.45
C GLN A 140 11.92 -9.40 -33.28
N LYS A 141 12.25 -10.67 -33.08
CA LYS A 141 11.69 -11.49 -32.01
C LYS A 141 12.06 -10.93 -30.64
N TYR A 142 13.31 -10.49 -30.45
CA TYR A 142 13.76 -9.85 -29.21
C TYR A 142 12.90 -8.63 -28.86
N VAL A 143 12.70 -7.71 -29.81
CA VAL A 143 11.88 -6.50 -29.57
C VAL A 143 10.42 -6.88 -29.29
N HIS A 144 9.87 -7.83 -30.04
CA HIS A 144 8.50 -8.30 -29.85
C HIS A 144 8.27 -8.94 -28.47
N ASP A 145 9.17 -9.82 -28.03
CA ASP A 145 9.10 -10.47 -26.73
C ASP A 145 9.25 -9.44 -25.59
N LEU A 146 10.17 -8.48 -25.73
CA LEU A 146 10.37 -7.39 -24.78
C LEU A 146 9.11 -6.52 -24.64
N GLN A 147 8.52 -6.11 -25.76
CA GLN A 147 7.33 -5.26 -25.76
C GLN A 147 6.10 -5.98 -25.19
N ASN A 148 5.92 -7.28 -25.47
CA ASN A 148 4.81 -8.06 -24.93
C ASN A 148 4.97 -8.37 -23.44
N GLY A 149 6.21 -8.51 -22.95
CA GLY A 149 6.52 -8.80 -21.55
C GLY A 149 6.54 -7.57 -20.65
N PHE A 150 6.44 -6.36 -21.22
CA PHE A 150 6.62 -5.12 -20.47
C PHE A 150 5.33 -4.63 -19.82
N ASP A 151 5.43 -4.22 -18.55
CA ASP A 151 4.33 -3.61 -17.82
C ASP A 151 4.33 -2.08 -18.02
N TYR A 152 3.56 -1.64 -19.03
CA TYR A 152 3.45 -0.22 -19.40
C TYR A 152 2.82 0.65 -18.30
N SER A 153 2.09 0.08 -17.34
CA SER A 153 1.48 0.84 -16.24
C SER A 153 2.52 1.47 -15.31
N LYS A 154 3.77 0.97 -15.33
CA LYS A 154 4.88 1.50 -14.55
C LYS A 154 5.46 2.78 -15.13
N ILE A 155 5.21 3.09 -16.41
CA ILE A 155 5.71 4.32 -17.02
C ILE A 155 4.87 5.48 -16.49
N ARG A 156 5.55 6.44 -15.87
CA ARG A 156 4.92 7.67 -15.38
C ARG A 156 5.25 8.81 -16.32
N PHE A 157 4.27 9.66 -16.57
CA PHE A 157 4.42 10.83 -17.43
C PHE A 157 4.38 12.12 -16.61
N THR A 158 4.68 13.24 -17.27
CA THR A 158 4.48 14.58 -16.70
C THR A 158 3.01 14.99 -16.82
N ASP A 159 2.63 16.11 -16.20
CA ASP A 159 1.24 16.60 -16.22
C ASP A 159 0.75 16.87 -17.66
N ASP A 160 1.66 17.27 -18.57
CA ASP A 160 1.37 17.52 -19.99
C ASP A 160 0.75 16.30 -20.70
N TYR A 161 1.08 15.08 -20.28
CA TYR A 161 0.50 13.86 -20.87
C TYR A 161 -0.99 13.72 -20.59
N TYR A 162 -1.43 14.23 -19.44
CA TYR A 162 -2.80 14.14 -18.96
C TYR A 162 -3.60 15.42 -19.23
N ASP A 163 -2.97 16.43 -19.82
CA ASP A 163 -3.62 17.67 -20.22
C ASP A 163 -4.29 17.47 -21.58
N ILE A 164 -5.60 17.74 -21.67
CA ILE A 164 -6.39 17.61 -22.89
C ILE A 164 -5.90 18.57 -23.99
N ASP A 165 -5.41 19.75 -23.60
CA ASP A 165 -4.93 20.76 -24.56
C ASP A 165 -3.63 20.29 -25.25
N MET A 166 -2.82 19.47 -24.56
CA MET A 166 -1.56 18.91 -25.07
C MET A 166 -1.72 17.50 -25.64
N ASN A 167 -2.60 16.68 -25.05
CA ASN A 167 -2.94 15.34 -25.46
C ASN A 167 -4.47 15.22 -25.61
N PRO A 168 -5.02 15.35 -26.83
CA PRO A 168 -6.46 15.24 -27.08
C PRO A 168 -7.07 13.89 -26.68
N SER A 169 -6.23 12.88 -26.43
CA SER A 169 -6.64 11.53 -26.01
C SER A 169 -6.50 11.32 -24.50
N ALA A 170 -6.06 12.34 -23.74
CA ALA A 170 -6.11 12.32 -22.29
C ALA A 170 -7.56 12.14 -21.83
N GLN A 171 -7.76 11.30 -20.82
CA GLN A 171 -9.07 11.16 -20.21
C GLN A 171 -9.46 12.49 -19.56
N GLU A 172 -10.70 12.94 -19.79
CA GLU A 172 -11.23 14.09 -19.08
C GLU A 172 -11.06 13.87 -17.57
N PRO A 173 -10.53 14.86 -16.83
CA PRO A 173 -10.44 14.75 -15.39
C PRO A 173 -11.85 14.54 -14.86
N GLN A 174 -12.12 13.35 -14.32
CA GLN A 174 -13.41 13.07 -13.72
C GLN A 174 -13.69 14.09 -12.63
N GLU A 175 -14.89 14.69 -12.66
CA GLU A 175 -15.36 15.58 -11.60
C GLU A 175 -15.22 14.88 -10.24
N TRP A 176 -14.78 15.64 -9.24
CA TRP A 176 -14.62 15.11 -7.90
C TRP A 176 -16.00 14.82 -7.28
N GLU A 177 -16.35 13.54 -7.24
CA GLU A 177 -17.61 13.06 -6.71
C GLU A 177 -17.40 12.10 -5.54
N VAL A 178 -18.14 12.32 -4.46
CA VAL A 178 -18.12 11.46 -3.29
C VAL A 178 -19.49 10.82 -3.10
N TYR A 179 -19.49 9.50 -2.97
CA TYR A 179 -20.69 8.70 -2.78
C TYR A 179 -20.78 8.18 -1.35
N PHE A 180 -22.00 7.99 -0.83
CA PHE A 180 -22.19 7.39 0.50
C PHE A 180 -21.75 5.92 0.56
N LYS A 181 -21.75 5.24 -0.59
CA LYS A 181 -21.28 3.87 -0.74
C LYS A 181 -20.10 3.88 -1.71
N GLY A 182 -18.98 3.33 -1.26
CA GLY A 182 -17.75 3.34 -2.02
C GLY A 182 -16.62 4.07 -1.27
N GLY A 183 -15.42 3.51 -1.31
CA GLY A 183 -14.20 4.12 -0.76
C GLY A 183 -13.72 5.31 -1.60
N PHE A 184 -12.42 5.54 -1.61
CA PHE A 184 -11.82 6.54 -2.51
C PHE A 184 -11.81 6.08 -3.99
N CYS A 185 -11.77 4.76 -4.23
CA CYS A 185 -11.63 4.13 -5.55
C CYS A 185 -12.96 3.91 -6.32
N SER A 186 -14.06 4.53 -5.89
CA SER A 186 -15.38 4.15 -6.37
C SER A 186 -15.79 4.93 -7.60
N LEU A 187 -15.53 4.34 -8.77
CA LEU A 187 -16.24 4.72 -9.99
C LEU A 187 -17.74 4.40 -9.83
N PRO A 188 -18.64 5.19 -10.44
CA PRO A 188 -20.05 4.81 -10.54
C PRO A 188 -20.11 3.42 -11.18
N HIS A 189 -20.72 2.46 -10.48
CA HIS A 189 -20.90 1.10 -11.01
C HIS A 189 -21.50 1.18 -12.40
N SER A 190 -20.79 0.62 -13.38
CA SER A 190 -21.27 0.44 -14.75
C SER A 190 -22.63 -0.27 -14.70
N GLY A 191 -23.70 0.52 -14.89
CA GLY A 191 -25.07 0.03 -15.01
C GLY A 191 -25.72 -0.44 -13.71
N LYS A 192 -26.73 0.33 -13.26
CA LYS A 192 -27.93 -0.06 -12.48
C LYS A 192 -28.09 0.48 -11.05
N SER A 193 -27.20 1.32 -10.51
CA SER A 193 -27.46 2.01 -9.24
C SER A 193 -27.56 3.53 -9.44
N ARG A 194 -28.75 4.12 -9.24
CA ARG A 194 -28.97 5.58 -9.16
C ARG A 194 -28.45 6.14 -7.82
N THR A 195 -27.21 5.87 -7.46
CA THR A 195 -26.55 6.56 -6.35
C THR A 195 -26.18 7.96 -6.80
N HIS A 196 -26.68 8.97 -6.10
CA HIS A 196 -26.37 10.37 -6.41
C HIS A 196 -25.13 10.78 -5.60
N ALA A 197 -24.22 11.51 -6.23
CA ALA A 197 -23.09 12.10 -5.53
C ALA A 197 -23.56 13.02 -4.40
N GLY A 198 -22.80 13.04 -3.30
CA GLY A 198 -23.03 13.94 -2.19
C GLY A 198 -22.70 15.38 -2.57
N LYS A 199 -23.51 16.32 -2.10
CA LYS A 199 -23.18 17.75 -2.26
C LYS A 199 -22.03 18.09 -1.32
N GLU A 200 -20.90 18.51 -1.88
CA GLU A 200 -19.75 18.96 -1.11
C GLU A 200 -20.04 20.30 -0.39
N ILE A 201 -19.62 20.38 0.86
CA ILE A 201 -19.56 21.58 1.68
C ILE A 201 -18.11 21.69 2.14
N GLN A 202 -17.40 22.69 1.63
CA GLN A 202 -16.04 23.02 2.03
C GLN A 202 -16.06 23.57 3.47
N ILE A 203 -15.24 22.99 4.33
CA ILE A 203 -15.12 23.28 5.77
C ILE A 203 -13.76 23.91 6.07
N GLY A 204 -12.66 23.25 5.71
CA GLY A 204 -11.29 23.73 5.92
C GLY A 204 -10.87 23.83 7.40
N GLU A 205 -11.48 23.05 8.29
CA GLU A 205 -11.22 23.12 9.73
C GLU A 205 -9.96 22.34 10.09
N SER A 206 -9.02 22.98 10.79
CA SER A 206 -7.78 22.34 11.25
C SER A 206 -7.64 22.38 12.76
N PHE A 207 -7.00 21.35 13.31
CA PHE A 207 -6.79 21.20 14.75
C PHE A 207 -5.64 20.26 15.06
N GLU A 208 -5.24 20.23 16.33
CA GLU A 208 -4.22 19.31 16.83
C GLU A 208 -4.89 18.26 17.73
N LEU A 209 -4.53 17.00 17.54
CA LEU A 209 -4.99 15.87 18.36
C LEU A 209 -3.89 14.81 18.38
N ASP A 210 -3.56 14.33 19.58
CA ASP A 210 -2.48 13.34 19.81
C ASP A 210 -1.10 13.80 19.28
N GLY A 211 -0.81 15.10 19.41
CA GLY A 211 0.42 15.71 18.89
C GLY A 211 0.51 15.75 17.35
N ARG A 212 -0.59 15.50 16.64
CA ARG A 212 -0.66 15.52 15.17
C ARG A 212 -1.58 16.61 14.68
N ARG A 213 -1.27 17.16 13.50
CA ARG A 213 -2.13 18.11 12.80
C ARG A 213 -3.17 17.36 11.99
N TRP A 214 -4.43 17.71 12.19
CA TRP A 214 -5.59 17.20 11.47
C TRP A 214 -6.26 18.30 10.66
N LEU A 215 -6.88 17.90 9.55
CA LEU A 215 -7.66 18.73 8.65
C LEU A 215 -8.96 18.01 8.29
N ILE A 216 -10.09 18.72 8.43
CA ILE A 216 -11.39 18.35 7.86
C ILE A 216 -11.63 19.30 6.69
N PRO A 217 -11.26 18.92 5.45
CA PRO A 217 -11.39 19.82 4.31
C PRO A 217 -12.86 19.98 3.92
N SER A 218 -13.61 18.88 3.83
CA SER A 218 -14.97 18.89 3.28
C SER A 218 -15.88 17.87 3.98
N VAL A 219 -17.17 18.19 3.93
CA VAL A 219 -18.28 17.31 4.31
C VAL A 219 -19.20 17.15 3.11
N TYR A 220 -19.68 15.93 2.87
CA TYR A 220 -20.58 15.62 1.76
C TYR A 220 -21.95 15.21 2.26
N VAL A 221 -22.97 15.88 1.74
CA VAL A 221 -24.37 15.62 2.07
C VAL A 221 -24.97 14.69 1.02
N CYS A 222 -25.04 13.40 1.34
CA CYS A 222 -25.60 12.36 0.49
C CYS A 222 -27.08 12.08 0.80
N PRO A 223 -27.84 11.43 -0.10
CA PRO A 223 -29.20 10.97 0.20
C PRO A 223 -29.29 10.07 1.44
N GLU A 224 -28.33 9.17 1.62
CA GLU A 224 -28.31 8.15 2.69
C GLU A 224 -27.72 8.64 4.02
N GLY A 225 -26.87 9.66 3.97
CA GLY A 225 -26.20 10.18 5.17
C GLY A 225 -25.17 11.26 4.88
N ILE A 226 -24.27 11.46 5.83
CA ILE A 226 -23.14 12.40 5.75
C ILE A 226 -21.86 11.62 5.58
N VAL A 227 -21.00 12.09 4.66
CA VAL A 227 -19.62 11.62 4.52
C VAL A 227 -18.68 12.74 4.93
N ILE A 228 -17.64 12.42 5.68
CA ILE A 228 -16.64 13.39 6.16
C ILE A 228 -15.26 12.88 5.79
N ASP A 229 -14.48 13.69 5.10
CA ASP A 229 -13.07 13.42 4.89
C ASP A 229 -12.25 14.07 6.01
N MET A 230 -11.27 13.32 6.52
CA MET A 230 -10.35 13.72 7.57
C MET A 230 -8.93 13.35 7.16
N ILE A 231 -8.00 14.28 7.27
CA ILE A 231 -6.59 14.04 6.94
C ILE A 231 -5.75 14.34 8.17
N SER A 232 -4.94 13.37 8.60
CA SER A 232 -3.83 13.64 9.52
C SER A 232 -2.52 13.73 8.76
N GLN A 233 -1.65 14.65 9.20
CA GLN A 233 -0.36 14.93 8.58
C GLN A 233 0.77 14.56 9.53
N THR A 234 1.79 13.90 8.98
CA THR A 234 2.98 13.47 9.71
C THR A 234 4.23 13.91 8.97
N GLU A 235 5.15 14.56 9.68
CA GLU A 235 6.44 14.96 9.12
C GLU A 235 7.26 13.72 8.72
N MET A 236 7.92 13.80 7.56
CA MET A 236 8.71 12.67 7.05
C MET A 236 9.87 12.28 7.95
N SER A 237 10.43 13.20 8.74
CA SER A 237 11.46 12.84 9.72
C SER A 237 10.93 11.85 10.77
N ILE A 238 9.70 12.05 11.26
CA ILE A 238 9.07 11.18 12.26
C ILE A 238 8.76 9.81 11.63
N PHE A 239 8.21 9.81 10.42
CA PHE A 239 7.96 8.56 9.70
C PHE A 239 9.25 7.79 9.42
N ASN A 240 10.30 8.46 8.95
CA ASN A 240 11.58 7.83 8.65
C ASN A 240 12.25 7.26 9.90
N ASP A 241 12.18 7.94 11.04
CA ASP A 241 12.71 7.42 12.31
C ASP A 241 11.99 6.14 12.74
N PHE A 242 10.66 6.10 12.63
CA PHE A 242 9.86 4.89 12.87
C PHE A 242 10.19 3.78 11.87
N TYR A 243 10.21 4.09 10.58
CA TYR A 243 10.45 3.13 9.52
C TYR A 243 11.85 2.50 9.65
N ASN A 244 12.87 3.30 9.95
CA ASN A 244 14.23 2.81 10.17
C ASN A 244 14.33 1.92 11.43
N ARG A 245 13.56 2.21 12.48
CA ARG A 245 13.51 1.38 13.70
C ARG A 245 12.95 -0.03 13.42
N TYR A 246 11.93 -0.12 12.56
CA TYR A 246 11.19 -1.36 12.29
C TYR A 246 11.40 -1.91 10.88
N ARG A 247 12.48 -1.49 10.20
CA ARG A 247 12.66 -1.74 8.77
C ARG A 247 12.62 -3.24 8.44
N SER A 248 13.39 -4.04 9.19
CA SER A 248 13.48 -5.48 8.97
C SER A 248 12.16 -6.20 9.23
N GLU A 249 11.40 -5.76 10.21
CA GLU A 249 10.08 -6.29 10.53
C GLU A 249 9.03 -5.92 9.47
N ILE A 250 9.04 -4.68 9.00
CA ILE A 250 8.10 -4.21 7.97
C ILE A 250 8.40 -4.90 6.63
N GLU A 251 9.67 -5.00 6.24
CA GLU A 251 10.06 -5.72 5.01
C GLU A 251 9.80 -7.24 5.11
N GLY A 252 9.87 -7.80 6.32
CA GLY A 252 9.62 -9.22 6.61
C GLY A 252 8.22 -9.57 7.12
N ALA A 253 7.24 -8.67 6.99
CA ALA A 253 5.97 -8.68 7.74
C ALA A 253 5.16 -9.99 7.66
N LYS A 254 5.33 -10.79 6.59
CA LYS A 254 4.61 -12.07 6.40
C LYS A 254 4.85 -13.08 7.53
N ASN A 255 5.99 -13.02 8.22
CA ASN A 255 6.35 -13.94 9.30
C ASN A 255 6.42 -13.24 10.67
N LEU A 256 5.83 -12.05 10.81
CA LEU A 256 5.92 -11.30 12.05
C LEU A 256 4.91 -11.86 13.07
N PRO A 257 5.33 -12.19 14.31
CA PRO A 257 4.40 -12.61 15.35
C PRO A 257 3.33 -11.55 15.61
N ASP A 258 2.08 -11.96 15.83
CA ASP A 258 0.93 -11.05 16.04
C ASP A 258 1.22 -9.99 17.12
N ASP A 259 1.83 -10.43 18.23
CA ASP A 259 2.24 -9.54 19.30
C ASP A 259 3.17 -8.44 18.78
N LYS A 260 4.21 -8.79 18.02
CA LYS A 260 5.16 -7.80 17.50
C LYS A 260 4.51 -6.90 16.44
N PHE A 261 3.57 -7.42 15.65
CA PHE A 261 2.79 -6.63 14.70
C PHE A 261 1.96 -5.57 15.41
N ASP A 262 1.24 -5.93 16.47
CA ASP A 262 0.42 -5.01 17.26
C ASP A 262 1.25 -3.87 17.89
N LEU A 263 2.49 -4.18 18.33
CA LEU A 263 3.42 -3.15 18.80
C LEU A 263 3.72 -2.12 17.72
N ILE A 264 4.13 -2.60 16.54
CA ILE A 264 4.52 -1.74 15.43
C ILE A 264 3.34 -0.88 14.97
N GLN A 265 2.14 -1.45 14.93
CA GLN A 265 0.92 -0.68 14.63
C GLN A 265 0.64 0.39 15.69
N SER A 266 0.82 0.08 16.97
CA SER A 266 0.61 1.04 18.07
C SER A 266 1.61 2.19 18.09
N GLU A 267 2.82 1.97 17.55
CA GLU A 267 3.87 3.00 17.42
C GLU A 267 3.82 3.73 16.07
N ASN A 268 2.92 3.35 15.16
CA ASN A 268 2.88 3.89 13.81
C ASN A 268 2.58 5.42 13.84
N PRO A 269 3.49 6.26 13.33
CA PRO A 269 3.33 7.71 13.39
C PRO A 269 2.39 8.26 12.33
N VAL A 270 1.91 7.45 11.38
CA VAL A 270 1.01 7.88 10.29
C VAL A 270 -0.42 7.44 10.56
N ILE A 271 -0.61 6.19 10.95
CA ILE A 271 -1.94 5.65 11.29
C ILE A 271 -2.31 6.08 12.71
N THR A 272 -3.51 6.64 12.89
CA THR A 272 -4.08 6.90 14.21
C THR A 272 -5.47 6.30 14.26
N ASP A 273 -5.72 5.46 15.26
CA ASP A 273 -7.05 4.92 15.51
C ASP A 273 -7.90 5.93 16.27
N VAL A 274 -8.68 6.70 15.52
CA VAL A 274 -9.63 7.68 16.05
C VAL A 274 -11.06 7.16 15.95
N ARG A 275 -11.85 7.45 16.97
CA ARG A 275 -13.30 7.27 16.97
C ARG A 275 -13.96 8.63 16.79
N ALA A 276 -14.82 8.73 15.80
CA ALA A 276 -15.62 9.92 15.55
C ALA A 276 -17.10 9.68 15.86
N LYS A 277 -17.72 10.64 16.55
CA LYS A 277 -19.17 10.73 16.72
C LYS A 277 -19.65 12.00 16.04
N LEU A 278 -20.77 11.90 15.33
CA LEU A 278 -21.35 13.01 14.61
C LEU A 278 -22.72 13.36 15.19
N THR A 279 -22.97 14.64 15.39
CA THR A 279 -24.26 15.19 15.82
C THR A 279 -24.78 16.12 14.73
N VAL A 280 -25.97 15.80 14.21
CA VAL A 280 -26.64 16.53 13.12
C VAL A 280 -27.90 17.16 13.67
N ASN A 281 -27.99 18.49 13.65
CA ASN A 281 -29.13 19.25 14.18
C ASN A 281 -29.50 18.82 15.62
N GLY A 282 -28.48 18.61 16.47
CA GLY A 282 -28.64 18.16 17.86
C GLY A 282 -28.98 16.66 18.05
N LYS A 283 -28.96 15.85 16.99
CA LYS A 283 -29.21 14.40 17.06
C LYS A 283 -27.97 13.60 16.66
N SER A 284 -27.61 12.60 17.48
CA SER A 284 -26.48 11.72 17.19
C SER A 284 -26.75 10.86 15.95
N ALA A 285 -25.85 10.93 14.97
CA ALA A 285 -25.85 10.13 13.76
C ALA A 285 -25.12 8.80 13.99
N LYS A 286 -25.63 7.72 13.38
CA LYS A 286 -25.06 6.39 13.57
C LYS A 286 -23.88 6.17 12.60
N PRO A 287 -22.66 5.85 13.10
CA PRO A 287 -21.55 5.51 12.24
C PRO A 287 -21.87 4.25 11.43
N LYS A 288 -21.52 4.26 10.13
CA LYS A 288 -21.75 3.16 9.19
C LYS A 288 -20.46 2.44 8.83
N GLY A 289 -19.34 3.15 8.79
CA GLY A 289 -18.03 2.60 8.45
C GLY A 289 -17.00 3.70 8.23
N MET A 290 -15.83 3.29 7.76
CA MET A 290 -14.71 4.16 7.38
C MET A 290 -13.97 3.51 6.19
N SER A 291 -13.42 4.34 5.32
CA SER A 291 -12.42 3.97 4.32
C SER A 291 -11.17 4.80 4.57
N GLY A 292 -9.99 4.26 4.31
CA GLY A 292 -8.74 4.98 4.52
C GLY A 292 -7.74 4.64 3.43
N ILE A 293 -6.96 5.64 3.02
CA ILE A 293 -5.80 5.50 2.15
C ILE A 293 -4.64 6.26 2.78
N ILE A 294 -3.43 5.82 2.47
CA ILE A 294 -2.21 6.39 3.04
C ILE A 294 -1.36 6.91 1.88
N TRP A 295 -0.86 8.13 2.04
CA TRP A 295 0.16 8.69 1.17
C TRP A 295 1.48 8.76 1.92
N ILE A 296 2.53 8.19 1.35
CA ILE A 296 3.90 8.36 1.83
C ILE A 296 4.72 8.86 0.63
N PRO A 297 5.36 10.02 0.74
CA PRO A 297 6.26 10.54 -0.29
C PRO A 297 7.30 9.49 -0.71
N GLU A 298 7.61 9.45 -2.00
CA GLU A 298 8.64 8.56 -2.59
C GLU A 298 8.36 7.04 -2.53
N MET A 299 7.23 6.62 -1.93
CA MET A 299 6.70 5.26 -2.06
C MET A 299 5.79 5.16 -3.28
N GLU A 300 5.54 3.93 -3.75
CA GLU A 300 4.61 3.66 -4.85
C GLU A 300 3.19 4.12 -4.45
N SER A 301 2.66 5.11 -5.17
CA SER A 301 1.36 5.74 -4.87
C SER A 301 0.24 5.16 -5.71
N ASP A 302 -0.92 5.02 -5.06
CA ASP A 302 -2.19 4.81 -5.75
C ASP A 302 -2.63 6.12 -6.43
N SER A 303 -3.12 6.01 -7.66
CA SER A 303 -3.74 7.10 -8.42
C SER A 303 -4.83 7.83 -7.64
N ASP A 304 -5.53 7.15 -6.72
CA ASP A 304 -6.56 7.77 -5.89
C ASP A 304 -6.01 8.72 -4.84
N CYS A 305 -4.83 8.43 -4.25
CA CYS A 305 -4.18 9.34 -3.31
C CYS A 305 -3.83 10.67 -3.99
N GLU A 306 -3.31 10.60 -5.21
CA GLU A 306 -2.92 11.78 -6.00
C GLU A 306 -4.14 12.68 -6.31
N ARG A 307 -5.29 12.07 -6.63
CA ARG A 307 -6.55 12.79 -6.84
C ARG A 307 -6.99 13.54 -5.58
N VAL A 308 -6.94 12.89 -4.42
CA VAL A 308 -7.33 13.52 -3.13
C VAL A 308 -6.39 14.68 -2.79
N ILE A 309 -5.08 14.47 -2.96
CA ILE A 309 -4.06 15.50 -2.72
C ILE A 309 -4.30 16.72 -3.61
N LYS A 310 -4.56 16.51 -4.90
CA LYS A 310 -4.85 17.59 -5.85
C LYS A 310 -6.14 18.33 -5.49
N HIS A 311 -7.23 17.60 -5.22
CA HIS A 311 -8.54 18.19 -4.90
C HIS A 311 -8.50 19.08 -3.66
N TYR A 312 -7.86 18.63 -2.58
CA TYR A 312 -7.77 19.38 -1.34
C TYR A 312 -6.50 20.24 -1.19
N CYS A 313 -5.65 20.29 -2.22
CA CYS A 313 -4.35 20.99 -2.19
C CYS A 313 -3.50 20.59 -0.97
N LEU A 314 -3.39 19.28 -0.72
CA LEU A 314 -2.64 18.75 0.42
C LEU A 314 -1.13 18.83 0.17
N ASP A 315 -0.37 18.97 1.25
CA ASP A 315 1.10 18.95 1.19
C ASP A 315 1.61 17.52 0.98
N SER A 316 1.94 17.19 -0.27
CA SER A 316 2.44 15.88 -0.69
C SER A 316 3.87 15.58 -0.23
N SER A 317 4.56 16.53 0.41
CA SER A 317 5.89 16.29 1.00
C SER A 317 5.82 15.58 2.36
N LYS A 318 4.62 15.45 2.94
CA LYS A 318 4.36 14.82 4.24
C LYS A 318 3.72 13.45 4.06
N ALA A 319 3.84 12.60 5.06
CA ALA A 319 3.03 11.39 5.13
C ALA A 319 1.60 11.74 5.56
N LEU A 320 0.59 11.28 4.82
CA LEU A 320 -0.81 11.59 5.04
C LEU A 320 -1.59 10.32 5.32
N ASN A 321 -2.42 10.33 6.36
CA ASN A 321 -3.45 9.34 6.58
C ASN A 321 -4.80 10.00 6.26
N ILE A 322 -5.42 9.55 5.17
CA ILE A 322 -6.62 10.13 4.61
C ILE A 322 -7.77 9.18 4.91
N GLN A 323 -8.72 9.64 5.72
CA GLN A 323 -9.85 8.86 6.21
C GLN A 323 -11.16 9.45 5.70
N ARG A 324 -12.05 8.59 5.22
CA ARG A 324 -13.42 8.92 4.83
C ARG A 324 -14.38 8.20 5.76
N LEU A 325 -15.14 8.99 6.51
CA LEU A 325 -16.09 8.50 7.52
C LEU A 325 -17.52 8.58 7.00
N TYR A 326 -18.31 7.55 7.26
CA TYR A 326 -19.70 7.47 6.79
C TYR A 326 -20.66 7.43 7.98
N PHE A 327 -21.64 8.33 7.99
CA PHE A 327 -22.66 8.42 9.04
C PHE A 327 -24.05 8.40 8.42
N ASN A 328 -24.91 7.46 8.82
CA ASN A 328 -26.30 7.48 8.39
C ASN A 328 -27.03 8.69 9.00
N TRP A 329 -28.05 9.19 8.32
CA TRP A 329 -28.97 10.15 8.94
C TRP A 329 -29.53 9.62 10.27
N ALA A 330 -29.56 10.47 11.29
CA ALA A 330 -30.20 10.15 12.57
C ALA A 330 -31.73 9.94 12.43
N THR A 331 -32.32 10.53 11.40
CA THR A 331 -33.74 10.41 11.04
C THR A 331 -33.93 9.41 9.90
N LYS A 332 -35.12 8.82 9.79
CA LYS A 332 -35.47 7.90 8.69
C LYS A 332 -35.33 8.53 7.30
N THR A 333 -35.44 9.85 7.21
CA THR A 333 -35.32 10.63 5.97
C THR A 333 -34.24 11.70 6.12
N LYS A 334 -33.62 12.07 5.00
CA LYS A 334 -32.69 13.20 4.91
C LYS A 334 -33.36 14.49 5.39
N PRO A 335 -32.78 15.24 6.35
CA PRO A 335 -33.26 16.55 6.73
C PRO A 335 -33.25 17.52 5.54
N ARG A 336 -34.22 18.44 5.46
CA ARG A 336 -34.25 19.50 4.42
C ARG A 336 -33.29 20.66 4.70
N VAL A 337 -32.86 20.77 5.95
CA VAL A 337 -32.02 21.86 6.44
C VAL A 337 -30.98 21.28 7.38
N LEU A 338 -29.74 21.70 7.17
CA LEU A 338 -28.62 21.48 8.06
C LEU A 338 -28.39 22.79 8.82
N SER A 339 -28.73 22.82 10.11
CA SER A 339 -28.58 23.99 10.98
C SER A 339 -27.39 23.88 11.91
N SER A 340 -27.05 22.66 12.34
CA SER A 340 -25.82 22.39 13.08
C SER A 340 -25.21 21.06 12.68
N LEU A 341 -23.88 21.03 12.62
CA LEU A 341 -23.09 19.82 12.42
C LEU A 341 -21.89 19.85 13.36
N GLU A 342 -21.86 18.92 14.31
CA GLU A 342 -20.82 18.84 15.34
C GLU A 342 -20.17 17.47 15.29
N ILE A 343 -18.83 17.44 15.31
CA ILE A 343 -18.05 16.21 15.34
C ILE A 343 -17.24 16.16 16.64
N GLU A 344 -17.30 15.02 17.33
CA GLU A 344 -16.45 14.69 18.47
C GLU A 344 -15.49 13.60 18.02
N ILE A 345 -14.19 13.84 18.18
CA ILE A 345 -13.12 12.94 17.77
C ILE A 345 -12.34 12.58 19.03
N SER A 346 -12.22 11.28 19.30
CA SER A 346 -11.47 10.76 20.44
C SER A 346 -10.47 9.71 19.96
N VAL A 347 -9.25 9.77 20.45
CA VAL A 347 -8.26 8.72 20.21
C VAL A 347 -8.71 7.44 20.96
N ARG A 348 -8.56 6.27 20.33
CA ARG A 348 -8.91 5.01 20.99
C ARG A 348 -7.96 4.71 22.15
N PRO A 349 -8.44 4.01 23.19
CA PRO A 349 -7.59 3.61 24.32
C PRO A 349 -6.29 2.98 23.86
N LYS A 350 -5.18 3.43 24.43
CA LYS A 350 -3.85 2.95 24.06
C LYS A 350 -3.46 1.79 24.96
N THR A 351 -3.03 0.69 24.35
CA THR A 351 -2.47 -0.44 25.09
C THR A 351 -1.00 -0.15 25.44
N ILE A 352 -0.67 -0.21 26.73
CA ILE A 352 0.67 -0.07 27.27
C ILE A 352 1.15 -1.45 27.70
N ARG A 353 2.24 -1.91 27.11
CA ARG A 353 2.81 -3.21 27.46
C ARG A 353 3.38 -3.20 28.86
N GLY A 354 2.93 -4.14 29.69
CA GLY A 354 3.52 -4.35 31.00
C GLY A 354 4.67 -5.34 30.96
N LYS A 355 5.07 -5.77 32.15
CA LYS A 355 6.18 -6.70 32.34
C LYS A 355 5.80 -8.12 31.96
N GLU A 356 6.70 -8.81 31.28
CA GLU A 356 6.59 -10.23 30.97
C GLU A 356 7.05 -11.09 32.16
N PHE A 357 6.34 -12.19 32.40
CA PHE A 357 6.68 -13.15 33.45
C PHE A 357 6.34 -14.58 33.05
N CYS A 358 7.22 -15.51 33.42
CA CYS A 358 7.10 -16.92 33.06
C CYS A 358 6.54 -17.74 34.23
N VAL A 359 5.42 -18.41 33.96
CA VAL A 359 4.72 -19.30 34.89
C VAL A 359 4.98 -20.75 34.50
N ASN A 360 5.38 -21.58 35.47
CA ASN A 360 5.61 -23.00 35.28
C ASN A 360 4.99 -23.89 36.38
N LYS A 361 4.48 -23.29 37.47
CA LYS A 361 3.83 -24.03 38.56
C LYS A 361 2.91 -23.15 39.40
N ALA A 362 2.01 -23.81 40.12
CA ALA A 362 1.21 -23.18 41.18
C ALA A 362 2.08 -22.66 42.34
N GLY A 363 1.61 -21.60 43.00
CA GLY A 363 2.26 -20.95 44.14
C GLY A 363 3.33 -19.91 43.76
N GLN A 364 3.56 -19.64 42.47
CA GLN A 364 4.43 -18.53 42.05
C GLN A 364 3.72 -17.18 42.21
N SER A 365 4.47 -16.15 42.60
CA SER A 365 3.98 -14.78 42.70
C SER A 365 4.82 -13.84 41.86
N PHE A 366 4.16 -12.87 41.22
CA PHE A 366 4.78 -11.91 40.31
C PHE A 366 4.30 -10.50 40.62
N GLU A 367 5.22 -9.54 40.62
CA GLU A 367 4.91 -8.12 40.76
C GLU A 367 4.60 -7.51 39.39
N ILE A 368 3.43 -6.88 39.32
CA ILE A 368 2.91 -6.18 38.15
C ILE A 368 2.70 -4.73 38.56
N GLU A 369 3.51 -3.84 38.01
CA GLU A 369 3.33 -2.40 38.19
C GLU A 369 2.37 -1.87 37.14
N ASN A 370 1.34 -1.13 37.58
CA ASN A 370 0.47 -0.40 36.68
C ASN A 370 1.17 0.89 36.22
N PRO A 371 1.57 1.01 34.94
CA PRO A 371 2.35 2.15 34.45
C PRO A 371 1.58 3.48 34.46
N LEU A 372 0.25 3.43 34.56
CA LEU A 372 -0.61 4.62 34.61
C LEU A 372 -0.77 5.18 36.03
N THR A 373 -0.74 4.31 37.04
CA THR A 373 -1.02 4.69 38.43
C THR A 373 0.19 4.55 39.35
N GLY A 374 1.23 3.82 38.94
CA GLY A 374 2.38 3.43 39.75
C GLY A 374 2.06 2.42 40.86
N VAL A 375 0.84 1.89 40.91
CA VAL A 375 0.45 0.88 41.92
C VAL A 375 1.04 -0.47 41.54
N ILE A 376 1.71 -1.10 42.50
CA ILE A 376 2.25 -2.45 42.35
C ILE A 376 1.20 -3.45 42.84
N HIS A 377 0.89 -4.41 41.98
CA HIS A 377 -0.02 -5.51 42.24
C HIS A 377 0.76 -6.83 42.25
N THR A 378 0.40 -7.72 43.15
CA THR A 378 0.98 -9.06 43.24
C THR A 378 0.00 -10.07 42.66
N LEU A 379 0.35 -10.65 41.52
CA LEU A 379 -0.35 -11.79 40.94
C LEU A 379 0.19 -13.07 41.58
N THR A 380 -0.67 -13.89 42.17
CA THR A 380 -0.31 -15.19 42.74
C THR A 380 -1.04 -16.30 42.00
N VAL A 381 -0.28 -17.24 41.48
CA VAL A 381 -0.78 -18.39 40.73
C VAL A 381 -1.34 -19.42 41.72
N ASN A 382 -2.64 -19.65 41.66
CA ASN A 382 -3.34 -20.61 42.52
C ASN A 382 -3.25 -22.02 41.93
N GLU A 383 -3.53 -22.16 40.63
CA GLU A 383 -3.51 -23.43 39.92
C GLU A 383 -2.80 -23.29 38.56
N PHE A 384 -2.17 -24.38 38.11
CA PHE A 384 -1.47 -24.46 36.82
C PHE A 384 -1.75 -25.85 36.23
N ASN A 385 -2.66 -25.90 35.28
CA ASN A 385 -3.25 -27.14 34.78
C ASN A 385 -2.99 -27.29 33.28
N LYS A 386 -2.25 -28.33 32.89
CA LYS A 386 -2.13 -28.72 31.48
C LYS A 386 -3.43 -29.40 31.04
N GLN A 387 -4.05 -28.88 29.99
CA GLN A 387 -5.33 -29.34 29.48
C GLN A 387 -5.25 -29.57 27.97
N GLN A 388 -6.17 -30.38 27.47
CA GLN A 388 -6.34 -30.64 26.04
C GLN A 388 -7.80 -30.35 25.69
N LEU A 389 -8.03 -29.67 24.57
CA LEU A 389 -9.38 -29.46 24.06
C LEU A 389 -10.01 -30.81 23.70
N GLY A 390 -11.26 -31.02 24.09
CA GLY A 390 -11.96 -32.26 23.76
C GLY A 390 -12.27 -32.36 22.26
N ASN A 391 -12.17 -33.58 21.70
CA ASN A 391 -12.30 -33.89 20.26
C ASN A 391 -13.53 -33.29 19.55
N SER A 392 -14.60 -32.90 20.25
CA SER A 392 -15.82 -32.34 19.63
C SER A 392 -15.78 -30.82 19.38
N ALA A 393 -14.86 -30.08 20.02
CA ALA A 393 -14.89 -28.61 20.00
C ALA A 393 -14.33 -27.99 18.70
N LEU A 394 -13.45 -28.72 17.99
CA LEU A 394 -12.70 -28.20 16.83
C LEU A 394 -12.68 -29.16 15.64
N MET A 395 -13.62 -30.12 15.55
CA MET A 395 -13.68 -31.12 14.47
C MET A 395 -13.49 -30.48 13.08
N ASN A 396 -12.32 -30.71 12.49
CA ASN A 396 -11.98 -30.28 11.15
C ASN A 396 -11.36 -31.47 10.40
N ASN A 397 -12.03 -31.91 9.33
CA ASN A 397 -11.60 -33.09 8.58
C ASN A 397 -10.44 -32.80 7.61
N GLU A 398 -10.06 -31.53 7.45
CA GLU A 398 -9.03 -31.09 6.50
C GLU A 398 -7.73 -30.66 7.17
N TYR A 399 -7.76 -30.32 8.46
CA TYR A 399 -6.61 -29.77 9.19
C TYR A 399 -6.46 -30.45 10.54
N ASP A 400 -5.22 -30.79 10.86
CA ASP A 400 -4.78 -31.13 12.21
C ASP A 400 -4.60 -29.82 13.00
N ILE A 401 -5.26 -29.72 14.15
CA ILE A 401 -5.39 -28.48 14.92
C ILE A 401 -4.68 -28.67 16.26
N PRO A 402 -3.90 -27.69 16.76
CA PRO A 402 -3.32 -27.80 18.09
C PRO A 402 -4.39 -27.82 19.19
N GLU A 403 -4.26 -28.76 20.13
CA GLU A 403 -5.28 -28.99 21.17
C GLU A 403 -4.77 -28.73 22.59
N ASN A 404 -3.45 -28.69 22.80
CA ASN A 404 -2.87 -28.57 24.13
C ASN A 404 -2.78 -27.10 24.56
N TYR A 405 -3.24 -26.80 25.77
CA TYR A 405 -3.13 -25.49 26.39
C TYR A 405 -2.92 -25.63 27.90
N ILE A 406 -2.59 -24.52 28.54
CA ILE A 406 -2.42 -24.43 29.99
C ILE A 406 -3.47 -23.48 30.54
N SER A 407 -4.27 -23.96 31.48
CA SER A 407 -5.20 -23.15 32.27
C SER A 407 -4.51 -22.72 33.56
N ILE A 408 -4.55 -21.42 33.84
CA ILE A 408 -3.93 -20.79 35.00
C ILE A 408 -5.00 -20.06 35.79
N ASP A 409 -5.22 -20.50 37.04
CA ASP A 409 -6.05 -19.77 38.00
C ASP A 409 -5.15 -18.91 38.88
N TYR A 410 -5.52 -17.66 39.09
CA TYR A 410 -4.72 -16.70 39.85
C TYR A 410 -5.56 -15.75 40.68
N THR A 411 -4.91 -15.14 41.67
CA THR A 411 -5.43 -14.03 42.46
C THR A 411 -4.51 -12.82 42.29
N ILE A 412 -5.07 -11.61 42.39
CA ILE A 412 -4.30 -10.37 42.27
C ILE A 412 -4.62 -9.43 43.43
N PHE A 413 -3.59 -8.87 44.06
CA PHE A 413 -3.77 -7.94 45.18
C PHE A 413 -2.76 -6.78 45.12
N PRO A 414 -3.18 -5.51 45.26
CA PRO A 414 -4.57 -5.03 45.33
C PRO A 414 -5.38 -5.40 44.08
N GLU A 415 -6.71 -5.46 44.18
CA GLU A 415 -7.57 -5.82 43.05
C GLU A 415 -7.39 -4.83 41.88
N ILE A 416 -7.34 -5.34 40.65
CA ILE A 416 -7.29 -4.52 39.42
C ILE A 416 -8.61 -4.63 38.69
N ASN A 417 -9.11 -3.53 38.13
CA ASN A 417 -10.24 -3.58 37.21
C ASN A 417 -9.82 -4.34 35.94
N THR A 418 -10.49 -5.46 35.65
CA THR A 418 -10.25 -6.31 34.48
C THR A 418 -10.50 -5.63 33.14
N GLU A 419 -11.23 -4.50 33.12
CA GLU A 419 -11.38 -3.68 31.91
C GLU A 419 -10.15 -2.80 31.62
N SER A 420 -9.29 -2.59 32.63
CA SER A 420 -8.10 -1.74 32.53
C SER A 420 -6.79 -2.52 32.33
N VAL A 421 -6.83 -3.85 32.48
CA VAL A 421 -5.66 -4.72 32.29
C VAL A 421 -6.07 -6.01 31.59
N ARG A 422 -5.27 -6.40 30.60
CA ARG A 422 -5.39 -7.66 29.90
C ARG A 422 -4.15 -8.50 30.18
N ILE A 423 -4.33 -9.60 30.91
CA ILE A 423 -3.24 -10.55 31.15
C ILE A 423 -3.42 -11.71 30.18
N HIS A 424 -2.42 -11.95 29.33
CA HIS A 424 -2.50 -12.97 28.29
C HIS A 424 -1.14 -13.59 27.98
N ASP A 425 -1.17 -14.75 27.32
CA ASP A 425 0.01 -15.38 26.75
C ASP A 425 0.55 -14.55 25.58
N ILE A 426 1.86 -14.35 25.55
CA ILE A 426 2.55 -13.64 24.45
C ILE A 426 2.90 -14.59 23.29
N CYS A 427 2.83 -15.90 23.51
CA CYS A 427 3.11 -16.88 22.48
C CYS A 427 1.95 -16.96 21.48
N GLN A 428 2.28 -16.97 20.20
CA GLN A 428 1.31 -17.26 19.14
C GLN A 428 0.95 -18.75 19.18
N SER A 429 -0.33 -19.06 18.91
CA SER A 429 -0.80 -20.43 18.71
C SER A 429 -0.08 -21.08 17.53
N ASP A 430 0.16 -22.39 17.61
CA ASP A 430 0.66 -23.13 16.46
C ASP A 430 -0.37 -23.05 15.31
N SER A 431 0.10 -22.89 14.07
CA SER A 431 -0.79 -22.91 12.92
C SER A 431 -1.30 -24.34 12.66
N PRO A 432 -2.60 -24.53 12.37
CA PRO A 432 -3.14 -25.82 11.92
C PRO A 432 -2.38 -26.36 10.71
N LYS A 433 -2.16 -27.67 10.69
CA LYS A 433 -1.45 -28.36 9.62
C LYS A 433 -2.44 -29.04 8.71
N LYS A 434 -2.43 -28.71 7.42
CA LYS A 434 -3.31 -29.38 6.45
C LYS A 434 -2.99 -30.87 6.38
N TRP A 435 -4.03 -31.70 6.36
CA TRP A 435 -3.87 -33.14 6.15
C TRP A 435 -3.39 -33.38 4.72
N ILE A 436 -2.12 -33.73 4.53
CA ILE A 436 -1.63 -34.21 3.23
C ILE A 436 -2.06 -35.66 3.11
N LYS A 437 -3.14 -35.93 2.37
CA LYS A 437 -3.35 -37.26 1.82
C LYS A 437 -2.25 -37.47 0.77
N HIS A 438 -1.30 -38.35 1.07
CA HIS A 438 -0.42 -38.88 0.03
C HIS A 438 -1.25 -39.74 -0.92
N ASP A 439 -1.90 -39.13 -1.90
CA ASP A 439 -2.25 -39.86 -3.12
C ASP A 439 -0.94 -40.08 -3.87
N ALA A 440 -0.54 -41.34 -4.03
CA ALA A 440 0.71 -41.78 -4.63
C ALA A 440 0.82 -41.50 -6.15
N GLY A 441 0.33 -40.36 -6.65
CA GLY A 441 0.27 -40.03 -8.08
C GLY A 441 0.31 -38.55 -8.47
N ALA A 442 0.42 -37.59 -7.54
CA ALA A 442 0.41 -36.16 -7.90
C ALA A 442 1.70 -35.45 -7.44
N SER A 443 2.78 -35.58 -8.23
CA SER A 443 4.08 -34.97 -7.94
C SER A 443 4.26 -33.53 -8.44
N TYR A 444 3.17 -32.81 -8.77
CA TYR A 444 3.26 -31.44 -9.31
C TYR A 444 2.04 -30.61 -8.90
N LEU A 445 1.98 -30.18 -7.65
CA LEU A 445 1.17 -29.04 -7.25
C LEU A 445 2.03 -28.10 -6.40
N PRO A 446 2.01 -26.78 -6.66
CA PRO A 446 2.76 -25.82 -5.86
C PRO A 446 2.26 -25.82 -4.41
N GLU A 447 3.17 -25.91 -3.45
CA GLU A 447 2.89 -25.75 -2.03
C GLU A 447 2.39 -24.33 -1.74
N ALA A 448 1.06 -24.13 -1.78
CA ALA A 448 0.46 -22.96 -1.19
C ALA A 448 0.53 -23.10 0.34
N LYS A 449 1.50 -22.43 0.98
CA LYS A 449 1.47 -22.13 2.41
C LYS A 449 0.31 -21.16 2.67
N ASN A 450 -0.88 -21.70 2.85
CA ASN A 450 -2.00 -20.94 3.40
C ASN A 450 -1.90 -21.06 4.92
N ASP A 451 -1.32 -20.05 5.57
CA ASP A 451 -1.37 -19.91 7.02
C ASP A 451 -2.82 -19.58 7.41
N VAL A 452 -3.50 -20.52 8.07
CA VAL A 452 -4.85 -20.32 8.62
C VAL A 452 -4.70 -20.14 10.12
N SER A 453 -4.88 -18.94 10.66
CA SER A 453 -4.91 -18.74 12.11
C SER A 453 -6.28 -19.16 12.66
N ILE A 454 -6.32 -20.05 13.66
CA ILE A 454 -7.53 -20.26 14.47
C ILE A 454 -7.44 -19.33 15.67
N GLY A 455 -8.11 -18.19 15.59
CA GLY A 455 -8.40 -17.35 16.76
C GLY A 455 -9.70 -17.82 17.41
N ILE A 456 -9.70 -18.05 18.72
CA ILE A 456 -10.95 -18.19 19.47
C ILE A 456 -11.58 -16.79 19.53
N ILE A 457 -12.64 -16.57 18.74
CA ILE A 457 -13.39 -15.31 18.72
C ILE A 457 -14.24 -15.23 20.00
N GLY A 458 -13.68 -14.59 21.04
CA GLY A 458 -14.50 -13.91 22.05
C GLY A 458 -15.15 -12.69 21.40
N GLY A 459 -16.46 -12.53 21.58
CA GLY A 459 -17.23 -11.52 20.86
C GLY A 459 -16.73 -10.08 21.06
N ALA A 460 -16.65 -9.34 19.95
CA ALA A 460 -16.55 -7.87 19.79
C ALA A 460 -15.44 -7.06 20.50
N ASP A 461 -14.79 -7.53 21.57
CA ASP A 461 -13.73 -6.82 22.29
C ASP A 461 -12.53 -7.74 22.59
N GLY A 462 -11.76 -8.09 21.54
CA GLY A 462 -10.49 -8.82 21.65
C GLY A 462 -10.57 -10.22 22.28
N PRO A 463 -9.44 -10.95 22.40
CA PRO A 463 -9.41 -12.24 23.10
C PRO A 463 -9.76 -12.05 24.58
N THR A 464 -11.01 -12.39 24.91
CA THR A 464 -11.58 -12.33 26.26
C THR A 464 -11.08 -13.50 27.10
N ALA A 465 -10.55 -13.22 28.30
CA ALA A 465 -10.48 -14.22 29.36
C ALA A 465 -11.92 -14.65 29.69
N ILE A 466 -12.29 -15.91 29.41
CA ILE A 466 -13.62 -16.43 29.76
C ILE A 466 -13.63 -16.66 31.27
N ILE A 467 -14.20 -15.72 32.02
CA ILE A 467 -14.41 -15.87 33.47
C ILE A 467 -15.75 -16.57 33.71
N LEU A 468 -15.70 -17.81 34.19
CA LEU A 468 -16.80 -18.44 34.94
C LEU A 468 -16.56 -18.12 36.43
N GLY A 469 -17.43 -17.30 37.05
CA GLY A 469 -17.27 -16.85 38.45
C GLY A 469 -17.08 -18.00 39.46
N ASN A 470 -16.43 -17.85 40.63
CA ASN A 470 -16.30 -16.73 41.57
C ASN A 470 -14.88 -16.67 42.17
N LYS A 471 -14.38 -15.45 42.46
CA LYS A 471 -13.15 -15.08 43.22
C LYS A 471 -11.78 -15.47 42.66
N ASN A 472 -11.68 -16.41 41.74
CA ASN A 472 -10.41 -16.73 41.07
C ASN A 472 -10.47 -16.26 39.61
N HIS A 473 -9.45 -15.51 39.19
CA HIS A 473 -9.28 -15.11 37.80
C HIS A 473 -8.65 -16.28 37.02
N GLN A 474 -9.08 -16.52 35.78
CA GLN A 474 -8.59 -17.62 34.95
C GLN A 474 -8.06 -17.10 33.62
N ILE A 475 -6.91 -17.63 33.17
CA ILE A 475 -6.32 -17.38 31.85
C ILE A 475 -5.96 -18.72 31.20
N CYS A 476 -6.17 -18.82 29.90
CA CYS A 476 -5.70 -19.95 29.09
C CYS A 476 -4.54 -19.49 28.19
N SER A 477 -3.53 -20.34 28.05
CA SER A 477 -2.45 -20.13 27.07
C SER A 477 -2.96 -20.29 25.63
N SER A 478 -2.12 -19.91 24.68
CA SER A 478 -2.30 -20.29 23.27
C SER A 478 -2.24 -21.81 23.08
N LEU A 479 -2.77 -22.29 21.96
CA LEU A 479 -2.84 -23.71 21.62
C LEU A 479 -1.56 -24.20 20.94
N HIS A 480 -1.09 -25.38 21.35
CA HIS A 480 0.09 -26.04 20.78
C HIS A 480 -0.15 -27.51 20.46
N PHE A 481 0.59 -28.04 19.49
CA PHE A 481 0.56 -29.48 19.19
C PHE A 481 1.21 -30.30 20.29
N GLU A 482 2.30 -29.81 20.86
CA GLU A 482 2.99 -30.45 21.97
C GLU A 482 2.64 -29.74 23.29
N PRO A 483 2.36 -30.48 24.38
CA PRO A 483 2.16 -29.88 25.68
C PRO A 483 3.37 -29.05 26.12
N ARG A 484 3.13 -27.82 26.59
CA ARG A 484 4.20 -26.97 27.15
C ARG A 484 4.37 -27.17 28.65
N ASP A 485 5.57 -26.86 29.15
CA ASP A 485 5.90 -26.88 30.59
C ASP A 485 5.78 -25.51 31.26
N SER A 486 5.69 -24.44 30.46
CA SER A 486 5.62 -23.07 30.95
C SER A 486 4.86 -22.18 29.98
N VAL A 487 4.36 -21.06 30.50
CA VAL A 487 3.68 -20.01 29.74
C VAL A 487 4.34 -18.68 30.10
N THR A 488 4.62 -17.87 29.09
CA THR A 488 5.08 -16.48 29.33
C THR A 488 3.88 -15.56 29.18
N LEU A 489 3.46 -14.95 30.28
CA LEU A 489 2.34 -14.02 30.31
C LEU A 489 2.85 -12.59 30.32
N ARG A 490 2.02 -11.67 29.83
CA ARG A 490 2.21 -10.22 29.97
C ARG A 490 0.91 -9.56 30.39
N ALA A 491 1.01 -8.55 31.24
CA ALA A 491 -0.12 -7.74 31.67
C ALA A 491 -0.12 -6.41 30.90
N ASP A 492 -0.97 -6.30 29.89
CA ASP A 492 -1.09 -5.12 29.05
C ASP A 492 -2.17 -4.18 29.63
N PHE A 493 -1.81 -2.92 29.88
CA PHE A 493 -2.68 -1.94 30.51
C PHE A 493 -3.36 -1.07 29.46
N ILE A 494 -4.65 -0.77 29.66
CA ILE A 494 -5.45 0.01 28.72
C ILE A 494 -5.58 1.43 29.26
N ASP A 495 -4.89 2.37 28.63
CA ASP A 495 -5.05 3.78 28.91
C ASP A 495 -6.31 4.33 28.23
N SER A 496 -7.40 4.40 28.98
CA SER A 496 -8.67 4.96 28.50
C SER A 496 -8.73 6.49 28.55
N ASN A 497 -7.77 7.15 29.20
CA ASN A 497 -7.73 8.61 29.34
C ASN A 497 -7.06 9.27 28.12
N GLN A 498 -7.60 8.98 26.95
CA GLN A 498 -7.09 9.50 25.69
C GLN A 498 -7.67 10.87 25.37
N PRO A 499 -6.91 11.73 24.67
CA PRO A 499 -7.38 13.06 24.29
C PRO A 499 -8.59 12.97 23.35
N SER A 500 -9.49 13.94 23.49
CA SER A 500 -10.63 14.13 22.60
C SER A 500 -10.83 15.60 22.29
N ILE A 501 -11.48 15.87 21.16
CA ILE A 501 -11.78 17.22 20.70
C ILE A 501 -13.16 17.26 20.06
N SER A 502 -13.90 18.34 20.28
CA SER A 502 -15.18 18.61 19.63
C SER A 502 -15.07 19.83 18.73
N LYS A 503 -15.61 19.72 17.52
CA LYS A 503 -15.62 20.78 16.51
C LYS A 503 -17.02 20.99 15.96
N ASN A 504 -17.43 22.25 15.88
CA ASN A 504 -18.65 22.66 15.22
C ASN A 504 -18.32 23.00 13.77
N LEU A 505 -18.64 22.10 12.85
CA LEU A 505 -18.31 22.23 11.43
C LEU A 505 -19.28 23.16 10.70
N ILE A 506 -20.55 23.17 11.11
CA ILE A 506 -21.58 24.03 10.51
C ILE A 506 -22.44 24.61 11.61
N ASN A 507 -22.58 25.94 11.62
CA ASN A 507 -23.40 26.70 12.58
C ASN A 507 -24.43 27.62 11.90
N GLN A 508 -24.59 27.49 10.58
CA GLN A 508 -25.50 28.31 9.79
C GLN A 508 -26.52 27.44 9.08
N ARG A 509 -27.70 28.02 8.86
CA ARG A 509 -28.85 27.31 8.31
C ARG A 509 -28.70 27.11 6.80
N THR A 510 -28.29 25.91 6.39
CA THR A 510 -28.07 25.55 4.99
C THR A 510 -29.20 24.65 4.48
N LYS A 511 -29.79 24.98 3.34
CA LYS A 511 -30.74 24.07 2.65
C LYS A 511 -29.95 22.95 1.96
N ILE A 512 -30.35 21.71 2.20
CA ILE A 512 -29.64 20.50 1.76
C ILE A 512 -30.52 19.51 1.01
#